data_AF-A0A7S0L0C5-F1
#
_entry.id   AF-A0A7S0L0C5-F1
#
_cell.length_a   1.000
_cell.length_b   1.000
_cell.length_c   1.000
_cell.angle_alpha   90.00
_cell.angle_beta   90.00
_cell.angle_gamma   90.00
#
_symmetry.space_group_name_H-M   'P 1'
#
loop_
_entity.id
_entity.type
_entity.pdbx_description
1 polymer ?
#
loop_
_entity_poly.entity_id
_entity_poly.type
_entity_poly.pdbx_seq_one_letter_code
_entity_poly.pdbx_strand_id
1 'polypeptide(L)'
;TDDSVEEVVTFITECGATLADVTPQGLNAIFERLRGILHEGVIDKRVQYMIETLFAKRKNSFAEHPGVVPDLDIVEADDQITHEISLDDELDREETLDYFTFDPEYETNEEKYAQVRRELLGDDSDEEGEEGE
;
A
#
# COMPACT_ATOMS: atom_id res chain seq x y z
N THR A 1 -18.25 7.93 -12.78
CA THR A 1 -18.55 9.37 -12.93
C THR A 1 -17.24 10.10 -13.15
N ASP A 2 -17.24 11.43 -13.31
CA ASP A 2 -16.00 12.21 -13.39
C ASP A 2 -15.12 11.98 -12.16
N ASP A 3 -15.73 11.96 -10.96
CA ASP A 3 -15.04 11.68 -9.70
C ASP A 3 -14.43 10.27 -9.68
N SER A 4 -15.15 9.25 -10.17
CA SER A 4 -14.59 7.89 -10.24
C SER A 4 -13.37 7.80 -11.15
N VAL A 5 -13.33 8.58 -12.24
CA VAL A 5 -12.17 8.58 -13.14
C VAL A 5 -10.99 9.28 -12.48
N GLU A 6 -11.24 10.35 -11.73
CA GLU A 6 -10.22 11.02 -10.92
C GLU A 6 -9.59 10.07 -9.91
N GLU A 7 -10.40 9.32 -9.16
CA GLU A 7 -9.92 8.31 -8.21
C GLU A 7 -9.06 7.24 -8.91
N VAL A 8 -9.50 6.74 -10.06
CA VAL A 8 -8.73 5.77 -10.85
C VAL A 8 -7.41 6.36 -11.33
N VAL A 9 -7.40 7.62 -11.78
CA VAL A 9 -6.17 8.28 -12.24
C VAL A 9 -5.18 8.46 -11.11
N THR A 10 -5.66 8.89 -9.93
CA THR A 10 -4.84 9.01 -8.73
C THR A 10 -4.29 7.64 -8.32
N PHE A 11 -5.16 6.64 -8.18
CA PHE A 11 -4.77 5.28 -7.78
C PHE A 11 -3.68 4.69 -8.71
N ILE A 12 -3.89 4.75 -10.03
CA ILE A 12 -2.93 4.21 -11.01
C ILE A 12 -1.67 5.08 -11.13
N THR A 13 -1.73 6.35 -10.77
CA THR A 13 -0.51 7.18 -10.68
C THR A 13 0.42 6.66 -9.60
N GLU A 14 -0.12 6.35 -8.41
CA GLU A 14 0.67 5.92 -7.25
C GLU A 14 1.15 4.46 -7.37
N CYS A 15 0.29 3.53 -7.81
CA CYS A 15 0.64 2.11 -7.86
C CYS A 15 1.00 1.58 -9.26
N GLY A 16 0.97 2.44 -10.29
CA GLY A 16 1.13 2.04 -11.68
C GLY A 16 2.47 1.40 -12.01
N ALA A 17 3.56 1.83 -11.35
CA ALA A 17 4.88 1.22 -11.48
C ALA A 17 4.85 -0.24 -10.97
N THR A 18 4.38 -0.47 -9.74
CA THR A 18 4.25 -1.80 -9.16
C THR A 18 3.35 -2.70 -9.99
N LEU A 19 2.20 -2.20 -10.46
CA LEU A 19 1.30 -2.96 -11.32
C LEU A 19 1.92 -3.33 -12.67
N ALA A 20 2.83 -2.51 -13.21
CA ALA A 20 3.54 -2.84 -14.44
C ALA A 20 4.47 -4.05 -14.26
N ASP A 21 5.06 -4.19 -13.07
CA ASP A 21 5.98 -5.28 -12.73
C ASP A 21 5.24 -6.56 -12.33
N VAL A 22 4.23 -6.46 -11.45
CA VAL A 22 3.54 -7.64 -10.90
C VAL A 22 2.38 -8.14 -11.77
N THR A 23 1.69 -7.25 -12.49
CA THR A 23 0.51 -7.61 -13.31
C THR A 23 0.37 -6.74 -14.56
N PRO A 24 1.33 -6.84 -15.51
CA PRO A 24 1.31 -6.03 -16.73
C PRO A 24 0.03 -6.23 -17.55
N GLN A 25 -0.56 -7.43 -17.52
CA GLN A 25 -1.83 -7.73 -18.21
C GLN A 25 -3.01 -7.00 -17.55
N GLY A 26 -3.07 -6.96 -16.21
CA GLY A 26 -4.08 -6.21 -15.47
C GLY A 26 -3.99 -4.72 -15.76
N LEU A 27 -2.77 -4.16 -15.70
CA LEU A 27 -2.53 -2.76 -16.04
C LEU A 27 -2.94 -2.44 -17.49
N ASN A 28 -2.62 -3.33 -18.44
CA ASN A 28 -3.04 -3.17 -19.84
C ASN A 28 -4.57 -3.11 -19.98
N ALA A 29 -5.30 -3.97 -19.28
CA ALA A 29 -6.76 -3.99 -19.31
C ALA A 29 -7.35 -2.68 -18.78
N ILE A 30 -6.77 -2.10 -17.73
CA ILE A 30 -7.19 -0.81 -17.17
C ILE A 30 -7.03 0.31 -18.21
N PHE A 31 -5.86 0.40 -18.85
CA PHE A 31 -5.62 1.43 -19.88
C PHE A 31 -6.48 1.24 -21.13
N GLU A 32 -6.83 0.01 -21.49
CA GLU A 32 -7.78 -0.24 -22.58
C GLU A 32 -9.18 0.26 -22.23
N ARG A 33 -9.65 0.05 -21.00
CA ARG A 33 -10.92 0.62 -20.53
C ARG A 33 -10.91 2.15 -20.53
N LEU A 34 -9.82 2.77 -20.07
CA LEU A 34 -9.66 4.23 -20.11
C LEU A 34 -9.67 4.77 -21.55
N ARG A 35 -9.07 4.04 -22.51
CA ARG A 35 -9.14 4.36 -23.93
C ARG A 35 -10.57 4.26 -24.48
N GLY A 36 -11.33 3.25 -24.05
CA GLY A 36 -12.76 3.14 -24.35
C GLY A 36 -13.53 4.39 -23.91
N ILE A 37 -13.32 4.84 -22.67
CA ILE A 37 -13.95 6.06 -22.11
C ILE A 37 -13.63 7.31 -22.95
N LEU A 38 -12.39 7.45 -23.43
CA LEU A 38 -11.99 8.56 -24.31
C LEU A 38 -12.73 8.55 -25.67
N HIS A 39 -13.12 7.38 -26.16
CA HIS A 39 -13.71 7.21 -27.50
C HIS A 39 -15.25 7.11 -27.49
N GLU A 40 -15.85 6.64 -26.39
CA GLU A 40 -17.26 6.24 -26.35
C GLU A 40 -18.27 7.38 -26.08
N GLY A 41 -17.86 8.64 -25.87
CA GLY A 41 -18.86 9.71 -25.66
C GLY A 41 -18.38 11.15 -25.44
N VAL A 42 -19.32 11.98 -25.00
CA VAL A 42 -19.09 13.37 -24.55
C VAL A 42 -18.56 13.31 -23.13
N ILE A 43 -17.23 13.26 -23.01
CA ILE A 43 -16.52 13.34 -21.73
C ILE A 43 -16.20 14.79 -21.37
N ASP A 44 -16.20 15.10 -20.08
CA ASP A 44 -15.76 16.41 -19.63
C ASP A 44 -14.28 16.63 -19.97
N LYS A 45 -13.92 17.88 -20.31
CA LYS A 45 -12.55 18.24 -20.71
C LYS A 45 -11.54 17.96 -19.60
N ARG A 46 -11.94 18.09 -18.33
CA ARG A 46 -11.09 17.78 -17.17
C ARG A 46 -10.76 16.30 -17.15
N VAL A 47 -11.77 15.44 -17.30
CA VAL A 47 -11.61 13.98 -17.34
C VAL A 47 -10.73 13.55 -18.49
N GLN A 48 -10.93 14.12 -19.68
CA GLN A 48 -10.05 13.89 -20.83
C GLN A 48 -8.59 14.18 -20.49
N TYR A 49 -8.30 15.36 -19.92
CA TYR A 49 -6.94 15.77 -19.56
C TYR A 49 -6.31 14.88 -18.49
N MET A 50 -7.08 14.43 -17.49
CA MET A 50 -6.61 13.51 -16.46
C MET A 50 -6.18 12.17 -17.06
N ILE A 51 -6.99 11.60 -17.95
CA ILE A 51 -6.64 10.34 -18.63
C ILE A 51 -5.40 10.55 -19.51
N GLU A 52 -5.35 11.59 -20.33
CA GLU A 52 -4.17 11.88 -21.18
C GLU A 52 -2.88 12.05 -20.36
N THR A 53 -2.97 12.70 -19.21
CA THR A 53 -1.85 12.86 -18.26
C THR A 53 -1.39 11.51 -17.73
N LEU A 54 -2.31 10.61 -17.38
CA LEU A 54 -1.97 9.26 -16.94
C LEU A 54 -1.29 8.44 -18.05
N PHE A 55 -1.73 8.57 -19.31
CA PHE A 55 -1.06 7.95 -20.46
C PHE A 55 0.38 8.46 -20.64
N ALA A 56 0.62 9.76 -20.41
CA ALA A 56 1.95 10.33 -20.43
C ALA A 56 2.84 9.76 -19.31
N LYS A 57 2.31 9.64 -18.09
CA LYS A 57 3.00 8.99 -16.94
C LYS A 57 3.39 7.56 -17.28
N ARG A 58 2.46 6.76 -17.83
CA ARG A 58 2.74 5.38 -18.28
C ARG A 58 3.83 5.33 -19.35
N LYS A 59 3.81 6.25 -20.32
CA LYS A 59 4.84 6.31 -21.38
C LYS A 59 6.23 6.61 -20.80
N ASN A 60 6.29 7.38 -19.72
CA ASN A 60 7.52 7.64 -18.97
C ASN A 60 7.81 6.56 -17.90
N SER A 61 7.19 5.38 -18.01
CA SER A 61 7.34 4.26 -17.07
C SER A 61 7.15 4.66 -15.60
N PHE A 62 6.26 5.62 -15.33
CA PHE A 62 6.01 6.14 -13.98
C PHE A 62 7.28 6.62 -13.27
N ALA A 63 8.27 7.18 -13.98
CA ALA A 63 9.58 7.53 -13.40
C ALA A 63 9.53 8.46 -12.18
N GLU A 64 8.48 9.29 -12.05
CA GLU A 64 8.26 10.18 -10.90
C GLU A 64 7.50 9.51 -9.73
N HIS A 65 6.99 8.30 -9.94
CA HIS A 65 6.13 7.52 -9.03
C HIS A 65 6.64 6.06 -8.98
N PRO A 66 7.86 5.81 -8.47
CA PRO A 66 8.40 4.46 -8.38
C PRO A 66 7.58 3.62 -7.39
N GLY A 67 7.49 2.31 -7.62
CA GLY A 67 6.70 1.40 -6.78
C GLY A 67 7.19 1.32 -5.33
N VAL A 68 8.50 1.45 -5.12
CA VAL A 68 9.14 1.62 -3.81
C VAL A 68 10.14 2.76 -3.92
N VAL A 69 10.06 3.72 -3.01
CA VAL A 69 11.04 4.82 -2.93
C VAL A 69 12.36 4.23 -2.39
N PRO A 70 13.53 4.50 -3.00
CA PRO A 70 14.79 3.86 -2.59
C PRO A 70 15.13 4.00 -1.10
N ASP A 71 14.82 5.15 -0.50
CA ASP A 71 15.07 5.40 0.92
C ASP A 71 14.13 4.60 1.86
N LEU A 72 13.07 4.00 1.32
CA LEU A 72 12.08 3.19 2.04
C LEU A 72 12.22 1.68 1.74
N ASP A 73 13.17 1.29 0.88
CA ASP A 73 13.46 -0.12 0.57
C ASP A 73 14.35 -0.74 1.65
N ILE A 74 13.74 -1.03 2.81
CA ILE A 74 14.45 -1.45 4.03
C ILE A 74 14.24 -2.93 4.39
N VAL A 75 13.34 -3.63 3.71
CA VAL A 75 12.99 -5.03 4.00
C VAL A 75 13.43 -5.92 2.86
N GLU A 76 14.26 -6.93 3.15
CA GLU A 76 14.70 -7.90 2.16
C GLU A 76 13.52 -8.65 1.55
N ALA A 77 13.59 -8.95 0.25
CA ALA A 77 12.47 -9.56 -0.49
C ALA A 77 12.04 -10.91 0.08
N ASP A 78 12.97 -11.70 0.64
CA ASP A 78 12.69 -13.01 1.23
C ASP A 78 11.98 -12.91 2.61
N ASP A 79 12.05 -11.74 3.27
CA ASP A 79 11.38 -11.46 4.55
C ASP A 79 10.02 -10.76 4.38
N GLN A 80 9.65 -10.37 3.16
CA GLN A 80 8.38 -9.70 2.88
C GLN A 80 7.22 -10.69 2.89
N ILE A 81 6.17 -10.37 3.66
CA ILE A 81 4.93 -11.15 3.72
C ILE A 81 3.84 -10.40 2.96
N THR A 82 3.47 -10.93 1.78
CA THR A 82 2.37 -10.38 0.97
C THR A 82 1.04 -10.97 1.42
N HIS A 83 0.10 -10.12 1.79
CA HIS A 83 -1.26 -10.51 2.17
C HIS A 83 -2.18 -10.45 0.95
N GLU A 84 -2.91 -11.54 0.67
CA GLU A 84 -3.92 -11.57 -0.38
C GLU A 84 -5.30 -11.21 0.21
N ILE A 85 -5.78 -10.01 -0.10
CA ILE A 85 -7.06 -9.48 0.40
C ILE A 85 -7.92 -9.05 -0.79
N SER A 86 -9.19 -9.43 -0.79
CA SER A 86 -10.20 -9.02 -1.77
C SER A 86 -10.99 -7.81 -1.28
N LEU A 87 -11.54 -7.05 -2.23
CA LEU A 87 -12.46 -5.94 -1.93
C LEU A 87 -13.82 -6.41 -1.35
N ASP A 88 -14.17 -7.67 -1.59
CA ASP A 88 -15.41 -8.28 -1.12
C ASP A 88 -15.26 -9.00 0.23
N ASP A 89 -14.05 -9.01 0.82
CA ASP A 89 -13.80 -9.69 2.08
C ASP A 89 -14.42 -8.92 3.26
N GLU A 90 -15.08 -9.65 4.15
CA GLU A 90 -15.50 -9.12 5.45
C GLU A 90 -14.31 -9.18 6.42
N LEU A 91 -13.72 -8.03 6.70
CA LEU A 91 -12.57 -7.89 7.60
C LEU A 91 -13.03 -7.52 9.02
N ASP A 92 -12.50 -8.22 10.02
CA ASP A 92 -12.60 -7.77 11.41
C ASP A 92 -11.66 -6.58 11.62
N ARG A 93 -12.19 -5.50 12.19
CA ARG A 93 -11.44 -4.28 12.47
C ARG A 93 -10.74 -4.34 13.81
N GLU A 94 -11.07 -5.32 14.66
CA GLU A 94 -10.45 -5.54 15.97
C GLU A 94 -10.43 -4.26 16.82
N GLU A 95 -11.52 -3.46 16.79
CA GLU A 95 -11.61 -2.13 17.45
C GLU A 95 -11.33 -2.18 18.96
N THR A 96 -11.43 -3.37 19.56
CA THR A 96 -11.09 -3.61 20.97
C THR A 96 -9.61 -3.35 21.28
N LEU A 97 -8.73 -3.44 20.29
CA LEU A 97 -7.30 -3.21 20.43
C LEU A 97 -6.94 -1.71 20.53
N ASP A 98 -7.86 -0.81 20.16
CA ASP A 98 -7.62 0.64 20.16
C ASP A 98 -7.76 1.29 21.55
N TYR A 99 -8.24 0.56 22.56
CA TYR A 99 -8.42 1.08 23.91
C TYR A 99 -7.89 0.14 24.99
N PHE A 100 -7.41 0.74 26.09
CA PHE A 100 -6.89 -0.01 27.22
C PHE A 100 -7.97 -0.90 27.83
N THR A 101 -7.67 -2.19 27.85
CA THR A 101 -8.49 -3.22 28.48
C THR A 101 -7.63 -3.97 29.49
N PHE A 102 -8.21 -4.38 30.62
CA PHE A 102 -7.49 -5.19 31.59
C PHE A 102 -7.16 -6.55 30.99
N ASP A 103 -5.87 -6.87 30.93
CA ASP A 103 -5.38 -8.17 30.50
C ASP A 103 -5.10 -9.06 31.73
N PRO A 104 -5.90 -10.13 31.97
CA PRO A 104 -5.64 -11.07 33.05
C PRO A 104 -4.35 -11.88 32.87
N GLU A 105 -3.82 -11.96 31.64
CA GLU A 105 -2.59 -12.68 31.28
C GLU A 105 -1.41 -11.73 31.02
N TYR A 106 -1.51 -10.46 31.48
CA TYR A 106 -0.51 -9.41 31.24
C TYR A 106 0.93 -9.87 31.41
N GLU A 107 1.28 -10.45 32.56
CA GLU A 107 2.66 -10.89 32.85
C GLU A 107 3.15 -11.92 31.81
N THR A 108 2.30 -12.88 31.43
CA THR A 108 2.64 -13.89 30.43
C THR A 108 2.76 -13.31 29.02
N ASN A 109 1.94 -12.34 28.66
CA ASN A 109 1.97 -11.69 27.35
C ASN A 109 3.18 -10.76 27.21
N GLU A 110 3.56 -10.05 28.27
CA GLU A 110 4.80 -9.25 28.33
C GLU A 110 6.05 -10.13 28.18
N GLU A 111 6.09 -11.30 28.85
CA GLU A 111 7.20 -12.26 28.70
C GLU A 111 7.33 -12.77 27.25
N LYS A 112 6.20 -13.11 26.60
CA LYS A 112 6.19 -13.52 25.19
C LYS A 112 6.66 -12.39 24.28
N TYR A 113 6.18 -11.17 24.51
CA TYR A 113 6.60 -10.00 23.72
C TYR A 113 8.10 -9.74 23.85
N ALA A 114 8.64 -9.77 25.09
CA ALA A 114 10.07 -9.62 25.34
C ALA A 114 10.91 -10.69 24.64
N GLN A 115 10.41 -11.93 24.55
CA GLN A 115 11.06 -12.99 23.78
C GLN A 115 11.10 -12.67 22.28
N VAL A 116 9.96 -12.27 21.69
CA VAL A 116 9.87 -11.93 20.26
C VAL A 116 10.73 -10.70 19.93
N ARG A 117 10.71 -9.67 20.77
CA ARG A 117 11.53 -8.47 20.62
C ARG A 117 13.02 -8.81 20.57
N ARG A 118 13.48 -9.67 21.48
CA ARG A 118 14.88 -10.13 21.50
C ARG A 118 15.25 -10.92 20.26
N GLU A 119 14.35 -11.76 19.76
CA GLU A 119 14.57 -12.53 18.53
C GLU A 119 14.72 -11.62 17.31
N LEU A 120 13.90 -10.56 17.21
CA LEU A 120 13.89 -9.65 16.07
C LEU A 120 15.01 -8.59 16.12
N LEU A 121 15.29 -8.01 17.29
CA LEU A 121 16.20 -6.87 17.44
C LEU A 121 17.56 -7.21 18.06
N GLY A 122 17.70 -8.40 18.66
CA GLY A 122 18.87 -8.78 19.45
C GLY A 122 18.89 -8.18 20.87
N ASP A 123 19.81 -8.67 21.69
CA ASP A 123 19.95 -8.31 23.12
C ASP A 123 20.49 -6.88 23.35
N ASP A 124 21.09 -6.23 22.36
CA ASP A 124 21.67 -4.87 22.50
C ASP A 124 20.59 -3.77 22.61
N SER A 125 19.31 -4.12 22.43
CA SER A 125 18.19 -3.18 22.50
C SER A 125 17.71 -2.91 23.93
N ASP A 126 18.21 -3.62 24.94
CA ASP A 126 17.80 -3.47 26.35
C ASP A 126 18.56 -2.35 27.09
N GLU A 127 19.56 -1.71 26.49
CA GLU A 127 20.37 -0.66 27.14
C GLU A 127 19.76 0.77 27.07
N GLU A 128 18.70 1.02 26.28
CA GLU A 128 18.13 2.37 26.11
C GLU A 128 16.94 2.70 27.05
N GLY A 129 16.57 1.78 27.97
CA GLY A 129 15.34 1.90 28.78
C GLY A 129 15.49 2.19 30.28
N GLU A 130 16.70 2.15 30.84
CA GLU A 130 16.95 2.38 32.28
C GLU A 130 17.62 3.74 32.56
N GLU A 131 17.10 4.84 32.02
CA GLU A 131 17.41 6.19 32.54
C GLU A 131 16.13 7.03 32.69
N GLY A 132 15.50 6.95 33.87
CA GLY A 132 14.37 7.79 34.24
C GLY A 132 13.75 7.42 35.59
N GLU A 133 14.42 7.78 36.68
CA GLU A 133 13.79 7.96 38.01
C GLU A 133 12.74 9.09 38.01
#